data_AF-A0A7C2YEL2-F1
#
_entry.id   AF-A0A7C2YEL2-F1
#
_cell.length_a   1.000
_cell.length_b   1.000
_cell.length_c   1.000
_cell.angle_alpha   90.00
_cell.angle_beta   90.00
_cell.angle_gamma   90.00
#
_symmetry.space_group_name_H-M   'P 1'
#
loop_
_entity.id
_entity.type
_entity.pdbx_description
1 polymer ?
#
loop_
_entity_poly.entity_id
_entity_poly.type
_entity_poly.pdbx_seq_one_letter_code
_entity_poly.pdbx_strand_id
1 'polypeptide(L)'
;MSKRPKGKSKNPAEGGGKATRVDLTPVEQMLAFMSQHGLEEFEYEYGGLRVRLKKPSSNANSAGLLRSAHLPEIVVASSAGGAAGASAGTLPGREEAGEAAREDLHIVKSPIVGTFYEAPNPGAEPFVKQGDQVEAGQVLCIIEAMKLMNEIESDMAGEIVRIYVENGQPVEYGESLFAIRPARKK
;
A
#
# COMPACT_ATOMS: atom_id res chain seq x y z
N MET A 1 -51.34 54.46 27.40
CA MET A 1 -51.34 53.80 28.72
C MET A 1 -51.16 52.30 28.54
N SER A 2 -49.99 51.77 28.90
CA SER A 2 -49.85 50.79 30.00
C SER A 2 -49.94 49.34 29.51
N LYS A 3 -49.09 48.38 29.87
CA LYS A 3 -47.85 48.27 30.65
C LYS A 3 -47.34 46.86 30.30
N ARG A 4 -46.02 46.67 30.12
CA ARG A 4 -45.41 45.35 30.31
C ARG A 4 -45.52 44.95 31.79
N PRO A 5 -45.54 43.64 32.09
CA PRO A 5 -44.61 43.14 33.11
C PRO A 5 -43.83 41.89 32.65
N LYS A 6 -42.65 41.74 33.26
CA LYS A 6 -41.66 40.67 33.14
C LYS A 6 -41.98 39.49 34.07
N GLY A 7 -41.50 38.29 33.74
CA GLY A 7 -41.24 37.17 34.68
C GLY A 7 -40.89 35.87 33.93
N LYS A 8 -39.63 35.61 33.58
CA LYS A 8 -38.58 34.82 34.27
C LYS A 8 -38.83 33.29 34.41
N SER A 9 -37.95 32.55 33.73
CA SER A 9 -37.30 31.28 34.12
C SER A 9 -38.05 29.96 33.93
N LYS A 10 -37.58 29.11 33.01
CA LYS A 10 -36.69 27.97 33.31
C LYS A 10 -36.43 27.15 32.04
N ASN A 11 -35.15 26.96 31.69
CA ASN A 11 -34.71 25.78 30.96
C ASN A 11 -34.84 24.56 31.90
N PRO A 12 -35.05 23.38 31.33
CA PRO A 12 -34.08 22.32 31.58
C PRO A 12 -33.50 21.79 30.26
N ALA A 13 -32.20 21.55 30.31
CA ALA A 13 -31.47 20.78 29.33
C ALA A 13 -31.75 19.28 29.52
N GLU A 14 -31.82 18.54 28.42
CA GLU A 14 -31.52 17.10 28.23
C GLU A 14 -31.89 16.81 26.75
N GLY A 15 -31.06 16.30 25.85
CA GLY A 15 -29.96 15.36 26.00
C GLY A 15 -30.40 13.97 25.51
N GLY A 16 -30.41 13.72 24.19
CA GLY A 16 -30.73 12.41 23.61
C GLY A 16 -30.46 12.35 22.12
N GLY A 17 -29.37 11.68 21.73
CA GLY A 17 -28.76 11.72 20.39
C GLY A 17 -29.68 11.27 19.25
N LYS A 18 -29.78 12.11 18.20
CA LYS A 18 -30.33 11.70 16.92
C LYS A 18 -29.33 10.75 16.25
N ALA A 19 -29.54 9.44 16.42
CA ALA A 19 -29.06 8.48 15.45
C ALA A 19 -29.74 8.85 14.12
N THR A 20 -28.95 9.38 13.19
CA THR A 20 -29.35 9.61 11.80
C THR A 20 -29.75 8.26 11.21
N ARG A 21 -31.05 7.97 11.19
CA ARG A 21 -31.59 6.87 10.38
C ARG A 21 -31.28 7.23 8.93
N VAL A 22 -30.27 6.59 8.36
CA VAL A 22 -29.90 6.74 6.95
C VAL A 22 -31.04 6.15 6.12
N ASP A 23 -31.60 6.96 5.22
CA ASP A 23 -32.59 6.49 4.25
C ASP A 23 -31.85 5.71 3.16
N LEU A 24 -32.05 4.39 3.16
CA LEU A 24 -31.37 3.46 2.26
C LEU A 24 -32.19 3.18 1.00
N THR A 25 -33.39 3.73 0.86
CA THR A 25 -34.20 3.58 -0.36
C THR A 25 -33.43 3.95 -1.65
N PRO A 26 -32.57 4.98 -1.68
CA PRO A 26 -31.74 5.26 -2.85
C PRO A 26 -30.74 4.13 -3.19
N VAL A 27 -30.22 3.44 -2.17
CA VAL A 27 -29.29 2.32 -2.34
C VAL A 27 -30.02 1.08 -2.88
N GLU A 28 -31.22 0.80 -2.36
CA GLU A 28 -32.06 -0.30 -2.85
C GLU A 28 -32.48 -0.08 -4.31
N GLN A 29 -32.81 1.16 -4.67
CA GLN A 29 -33.12 1.52 -6.05
C GLN A 29 -31.90 1.37 -6.98
N MET A 30 -30.71 1.72 -6.50
CA MET A 30 -29.47 1.51 -7.25
C MET A 30 -29.16 0.01 -7.44
N LEU A 31 -29.30 -0.80 -6.39
CA LEU A 31 -29.07 -2.25 -6.45
C LEU A 31 -30.09 -2.95 -7.36
N ALA A 32 -31.36 -2.56 -7.28
CA ALA A 32 -32.40 -3.03 -8.19
C ALA A 32 -32.05 -2.67 -9.64
N PHE A 33 -31.61 -1.44 -9.89
CA PHE A 33 -31.16 -1.00 -11.21
C PHE A 33 -29.96 -1.82 -11.72
N MET A 34 -28.95 -2.06 -10.89
CA MET A 34 -27.79 -2.89 -11.25
C MET A 34 -28.19 -4.33 -11.55
N SER A 35 -29.10 -4.91 -10.78
CA SER A 35 -29.58 -6.29 -10.98
C SER A 35 -30.43 -6.41 -12.27
N GLN A 36 -31.37 -5.47 -12.47
CA GLN A 36 -32.23 -5.43 -13.66
C GLN A 36 -31.44 -5.25 -14.95
N HIS A 37 -30.40 -4.43 -14.93
CA HIS A 37 -29.56 -4.17 -16.11
C HIS A 37 -28.32 -5.05 -16.18
N GLY A 38 -28.19 -5.98 -15.22
CA GLY A 38 -27.04 -6.85 -15.11
C GLY A 38 -25.74 -6.06 -15.15
N LEU A 39 -25.58 -5.01 -14.37
CA LEU A 39 -24.33 -4.27 -14.32
C LEU A 39 -23.39 -4.93 -13.31
N GLU A 40 -22.14 -5.15 -13.69
CA GLU A 40 -21.09 -5.56 -12.73
C GLU A 40 -20.48 -4.33 -12.05
N GLU A 41 -20.62 -3.17 -12.67
CA GLU A 41 -20.00 -1.92 -12.26
C GLU A 41 -20.96 -0.75 -12.52
N PHE A 42 -20.99 0.25 -11.61
CA PHE A 42 -21.70 1.54 -11.70
C PHE A 42 -20.99 2.58 -10.83
N GLU A 43 -20.86 3.82 -11.30
CA GLU A 43 -20.28 4.96 -10.59
C GLU A 43 -21.04 6.21 -11.01
N TYR A 44 -21.28 7.19 -10.12
CA TYR A 44 -21.89 8.50 -10.42
C TYR A 44 -21.46 9.58 -9.43
N GLU A 45 -21.18 10.81 -9.88
CA GLU A 45 -20.79 11.94 -9.02
C GLU A 45 -21.41 13.23 -9.54
N TYR A 46 -21.82 14.23 -8.75
CA TYR A 46 -22.53 15.45 -9.19
C TYR A 46 -21.99 16.75 -8.59
N GLY A 47 -22.03 17.85 -9.36
CA GLY A 47 -21.40 19.15 -9.02
C GLY A 47 -20.03 19.39 -9.65
N GLY A 48 -19.48 18.35 -10.30
CA GLY A 48 -18.26 18.31 -11.13
C GLY A 48 -18.22 17.01 -11.94
N LEU A 49 -19.43 16.54 -12.23
CA LEU A 49 -19.92 15.16 -12.28
C LEU A 49 -19.13 14.15 -13.11
N ARG A 50 -18.70 13.00 -12.55
CA ARG A 50 -18.47 11.79 -13.39
C ARG A 50 -18.79 10.42 -12.78
N VAL A 51 -19.16 9.54 -13.71
CA VAL A 51 -20.08 8.42 -13.53
C VAL A 51 -19.66 7.31 -14.49
N ARG A 52 -19.36 6.08 -14.05
CA ARG A 52 -19.18 4.96 -14.99
C ARG A 52 -19.52 3.54 -14.50
N LEU A 53 -20.22 2.84 -15.39
CA LEU A 53 -20.79 1.51 -15.20
C LEU A 53 -20.27 0.52 -16.23
N LYS A 54 -20.14 -0.78 -15.92
CA LYS A 54 -19.93 -1.83 -16.93
C LYS A 54 -20.30 -3.25 -16.52
N LYS A 55 -20.70 -4.09 -17.48
CA LYS A 55 -20.72 -5.56 -17.39
C LYS A 55 -20.14 -6.24 -18.63
N PRO A 56 -19.23 -7.23 -18.50
CA PRO A 56 -19.09 -8.31 -19.47
C PRO A 56 -19.34 -9.71 -18.86
N SER A 57 -20.50 -10.33 -19.15
CA SER A 57 -20.80 -11.71 -18.74
C SER A 57 -20.13 -12.75 -19.65
N SER A 58 -19.10 -13.39 -19.11
CA SER A 58 -18.45 -14.68 -19.44
C SER A 58 -18.63 -15.31 -20.84
N ASN A 59 -17.49 -15.53 -21.52
CA ASN A 59 -17.13 -16.91 -21.88
C ASN A 59 -15.60 -17.07 -21.93
N ALA A 60 -14.97 -17.30 -20.77
CA ALA A 60 -13.69 -17.99 -20.75
C ALA A 60 -13.99 -19.49 -20.79
N ASN A 61 -14.02 -20.10 -21.98
CA ASN A 61 -13.93 -21.56 -22.18
C ASN A 61 -13.65 -21.94 -23.64
N SER A 62 -12.39 -22.27 -23.94
CA SER A 62 -11.99 -23.38 -24.83
C SER A 62 -10.49 -23.60 -24.63
N ALA A 63 -10.09 -24.49 -23.71
CA ALA A 63 -9.83 -25.90 -24.02
C ALA A 63 -8.65 -26.09 -24.99
N GLY A 64 -7.48 -26.34 -24.41
CA GLY A 64 -6.31 -26.92 -25.07
C GLY A 64 -5.77 -28.06 -24.22
N LEU A 65 -6.57 -29.13 -24.09
CA LEU A 65 -6.20 -30.37 -23.43
C LEU A 65 -5.47 -31.25 -24.45
N LEU A 66 -4.16 -31.50 -24.27
CA LEU A 66 -3.53 -32.72 -24.78
C LEU A 66 -2.54 -33.28 -23.76
N ARG A 67 -2.98 -34.39 -23.16
CA ARG A 67 -2.18 -35.46 -22.57
C ARG A 67 -1.02 -35.84 -23.49
N SER A 68 0.14 -36.15 -22.90
CA SER A 68 0.83 -37.40 -23.26
C SER A 68 1.64 -37.94 -22.09
N ALA A 69 1.40 -39.21 -21.80
CA ALA A 69 2.07 -40.02 -20.81
C ALA A 69 3.36 -40.62 -21.39
N HIS A 70 4.41 -40.74 -20.59
CA HIS A 70 5.40 -41.80 -20.74
C HIS A 70 5.99 -42.19 -19.38
N LEU A 71 6.18 -43.50 -19.28
CA LEU A 71 6.58 -44.34 -18.15
C LEU A 71 8.04 -44.10 -17.69
N PRO A 72 8.43 -44.65 -16.52
CA PRO A 72 9.76 -44.46 -15.96
C PRO A 72 10.77 -45.39 -16.65
N GLU A 73 11.97 -44.89 -16.96
CA GLU A 73 13.11 -45.73 -17.28
C GLU A 73 14.15 -45.65 -16.17
N ILE A 74 14.40 -46.80 -15.59
CA ILE A 74 15.40 -47.10 -14.58
C ILE A 74 16.75 -47.18 -15.28
N VAL A 75 17.71 -46.33 -14.88
CA VAL A 75 19.14 -46.62 -15.04
C VAL A 75 19.82 -46.54 -13.68
N VAL A 76 20.08 -47.73 -13.15
CA VAL A 76 20.97 -47.96 -12.02
C VAL A 76 22.41 -47.79 -12.53
N ALA A 77 23.14 -46.84 -11.95
CA ALA A 77 24.60 -46.85 -11.95
C ALA A 77 25.08 -46.42 -10.57
N SER A 78 25.27 -47.42 -9.70
CA SER A 78 26.06 -47.28 -8.49
C SER A 78 27.53 -47.13 -8.88
N SER A 79 28.16 -46.02 -8.48
CA SER A 79 29.58 -46.01 -8.17
C SER A 79 29.75 -45.39 -6.79
N ALA A 80 30.22 -46.23 -5.90
CA ALA A 80 30.59 -45.91 -4.54
C ALA A 80 31.90 -45.10 -4.50
N GLY A 81 32.00 -44.19 -3.54
CA GLY A 81 33.28 -43.77 -2.99
C GLY A 81 33.38 -42.28 -2.67
N GLY A 82 33.51 -41.96 -1.39
CA GLY A 82 34.15 -40.72 -0.96
C GLY A 82 33.43 -39.97 0.14
N ALA A 83 33.85 -40.21 1.38
CA ALA A 83 33.35 -39.63 2.60
C ALA A 83 33.54 -38.11 2.76
N ALA A 84 32.83 -37.60 3.77
CA ALA A 84 33.19 -36.52 4.69
C ALA A 84 32.64 -35.11 4.40
N GLY A 85 31.82 -34.62 5.33
CA GLY A 85 31.46 -33.20 5.42
C GLY A 85 30.12 -32.93 6.09
N ALA A 86 29.95 -33.37 7.34
CA ALA A 86 28.87 -32.86 8.17
C ALA A 86 29.13 -31.37 8.48
N SER A 87 28.18 -30.50 8.18
CA SER A 87 27.93 -29.34 9.03
C SER A 87 26.45 -29.02 9.04
N ALA A 88 25.89 -29.16 10.24
CA ALA A 88 24.63 -28.56 10.64
C ALA A 88 24.74 -27.03 10.63
N GLY A 89 23.58 -26.36 10.55
CA GLY A 89 23.42 -24.93 10.78
C GLY A 89 22.33 -24.35 9.90
N THR A 90 21.06 -24.46 10.26
CA THR A 90 20.36 -23.42 11.06
C THR A 90 19.90 -22.25 10.18
N LEU A 91 18.63 -22.28 9.75
CA LEU A 91 17.80 -21.07 9.77
C LEU A 91 17.67 -20.65 11.25
N PRO A 92 17.87 -19.37 11.58
CA PRO A 92 16.69 -18.54 11.65
C PRO A 92 16.91 -17.13 11.08
N GLY A 93 15.81 -16.50 10.69
CA GLY A 93 15.75 -15.04 10.67
C GLY A 93 16.08 -14.50 12.06
N ARG A 94 16.93 -13.48 12.11
CA ARG A 94 16.98 -12.54 13.22
C ARG A 94 17.74 -11.27 12.82
N GLU A 95 17.01 -10.17 12.83
CA GLU A 95 17.42 -8.85 13.31
C GLU A 95 18.93 -8.53 13.22
N GLU A 96 19.34 -7.78 12.19
CA GLU A 96 20.36 -6.75 12.42
C GLU A 96 19.68 -5.51 13.00
N ALA A 97 19.21 -5.65 14.23
CA ALA A 97 19.13 -4.55 15.16
C ALA A 97 20.45 -4.54 15.94
N GLY A 98 21.38 -3.66 15.55
CA GLY A 98 22.54 -3.42 16.39
C GLY A 98 23.76 -2.79 15.74
N GLU A 99 23.64 -1.55 15.24
CA GLU A 99 24.66 -0.53 15.55
C GLU A 99 24.13 0.89 15.28
N ALA A 100 23.34 1.43 16.22
CA ALA A 100 23.15 2.87 16.34
C ALA A 100 22.80 3.20 17.80
N ALA A 101 23.83 3.44 18.60
CA ALA A 101 23.61 4.20 19.82
C ALA A 101 23.10 5.60 19.44
N ARG A 102 21.82 5.86 19.74
CA ARG A 102 21.24 7.18 20.08
C ARG A 102 21.06 8.20 18.94
N GLU A 103 20.49 7.78 17.83
CA GLU A 103 19.76 8.73 16.98
C GLU A 103 18.36 8.16 16.75
N ASP A 104 17.32 8.90 17.15
CA ASP A 104 15.93 8.59 16.85
C ASP A 104 15.73 8.74 15.33
N LEU A 105 16.19 7.76 14.55
CA LEU A 105 16.03 7.72 13.11
C LEU A 105 14.60 7.27 12.78
N HIS A 106 13.96 8.04 11.91
CA HIS A 106 12.68 7.69 11.33
C HIS A 106 12.91 6.78 10.12
N ILE A 107 12.24 5.62 10.08
CA ILE A 107 12.38 4.65 9.00
C ILE A 107 11.18 4.75 8.06
N VAL A 108 11.43 5.17 6.82
CA VAL A 108 10.43 5.15 5.75
C VAL A 108 10.41 3.75 5.15
N LYS A 109 9.23 3.13 5.11
CA LYS A 109 9.02 1.77 4.64
C LYS A 109 8.21 1.73 3.35
N SER A 110 8.36 0.67 2.58
CA SER A 110 7.55 0.46 1.38
C SER A 110 6.09 0.15 1.73
N PRO A 111 5.11 0.90 1.18
CA PRO A 111 3.69 0.60 1.36
C PRO A 111 3.18 -0.46 0.38
N ILE A 112 4.00 -0.89 -0.59
CA ILE A 112 3.61 -1.79 -1.69
C ILE A 112 4.75 -2.76 -2.06
N VAL A 113 4.44 -3.81 -2.81
CA VAL A 113 5.44 -4.69 -3.42
C VAL A 113 5.73 -4.20 -4.84
N GLY A 114 7.00 -4.11 -5.23
CA GLY A 114 7.35 -3.61 -6.56
C GLY A 114 8.85 -3.54 -6.81
N THR A 115 9.25 -2.72 -7.79
CA THR A 115 10.66 -2.43 -8.11
C THR A 115 11.00 -1.01 -7.68
N PHE A 116 12.07 -0.84 -6.90
CA PHE A 116 12.55 0.46 -6.44
C PHE A 116 13.31 1.21 -7.55
N TYR A 117 12.99 2.49 -7.73
CA TYR A 117 13.70 3.40 -8.63
C TYR A 117 14.07 4.69 -7.90
N GLU A 118 15.34 5.06 -7.97
CA GLU A 118 15.86 6.25 -7.29
C GLU A 118 15.57 7.56 -8.04
N ALA A 119 15.17 7.49 -9.31
CA ALA A 119 15.02 8.63 -10.22
C ALA A 119 13.68 8.57 -11.00
N PRO A 120 13.16 9.70 -11.51
CA PRO A 120 11.88 9.75 -12.22
C PRO A 120 11.88 9.01 -13.57
N ASN A 121 13.05 8.84 -14.18
CA ASN A 121 13.25 8.13 -15.43
C ASN A 121 14.71 7.66 -15.56
N PRO A 122 15.00 6.69 -16.45
CA PRO A 122 16.36 6.19 -16.64
C PRO A 122 17.34 7.29 -17.06
N GLY A 123 18.44 7.43 -16.30
CA GLY A 123 19.51 8.39 -16.58
C GLY A 123 19.29 9.80 -16.04
N ALA A 124 18.17 10.10 -15.38
CA ALA A 124 18.05 11.32 -14.59
C ALA A 124 18.75 11.19 -13.23
N GLU A 125 18.91 12.33 -12.56
CA GLU A 125 19.40 12.35 -11.19
C GLU A 125 18.42 11.69 -10.22
N PRO A 126 18.94 11.04 -9.16
CA PRO A 126 18.11 10.55 -8.07
C PRO A 126 17.27 11.68 -7.45
N PHE A 127 16.07 11.35 -6.97
CA PHE A 127 15.22 12.28 -6.21
C PHE A 127 15.95 12.80 -4.96
N VAL A 128 16.68 11.92 -4.28
CA VAL A 128 17.48 12.22 -3.08
C VAL A 128 18.76 11.40 -3.05
N LYS A 129 19.77 11.93 -2.37
CA LYS A 129 21.06 11.27 -2.08
C LYS A 129 21.27 11.24 -0.56
N GLN A 130 22.17 10.38 -0.10
CA GLN A 130 22.55 10.35 1.32
C GLN A 130 23.18 11.70 1.72
N GLY A 131 22.70 12.27 2.82
CA GLY A 131 23.07 13.60 3.31
C GLY A 131 22.14 14.73 2.87
N ASP A 132 21.19 14.47 1.97
CA ASP A 132 20.24 15.51 1.53
C ASP A 132 19.21 15.85 2.61
N GLN A 133 18.82 17.12 2.66
CA GLN A 133 17.68 17.60 3.45
C GLN A 133 16.39 17.39 2.67
N VAL A 134 15.37 16.84 3.32
CA VAL A 134 14.04 16.59 2.75
C VAL A 134 12.94 17.25 3.56
N GLU A 135 11.86 17.62 2.88
CA GLU A 135 10.63 18.14 3.49
C GLU A 135 9.54 17.07 3.54
N ALA A 136 8.55 17.25 4.42
CA ALA A 136 7.36 16.40 4.41
C ALA A 136 6.57 16.60 3.10
N GLY A 137 6.20 15.51 2.43
CA GLY A 137 5.60 15.49 1.09
C GLY A 137 6.60 15.48 -0.05
N GLN A 138 7.90 15.56 0.21
CA GLN A 138 8.91 15.47 -0.85
C GLN A 138 9.05 14.02 -1.34
N VAL A 139 9.04 13.82 -2.66
CA VAL A 139 9.26 12.52 -3.30
C VAL A 139 10.70 12.04 -3.05
N LEU A 140 10.83 10.80 -2.57
CA LEU A 140 12.10 10.15 -2.23
C LEU A 140 12.50 9.09 -3.27
N CYS A 141 11.54 8.35 -3.81
CA CYS A 141 11.74 7.33 -4.83
C CYS A 141 10.42 6.99 -5.54
N ILE A 142 10.51 6.14 -6.56
CA ILE A 142 9.37 5.48 -7.17
C ILE A 142 9.42 3.99 -6.85
N ILE A 143 8.25 3.39 -6.60
CA ILE A 143 8.08 1.94 -6.62
C ILE A 143 7.13 1.56 -7.75
N GLU A 144 7.67 0.84 -8.74
CA GLU A 144 6.89 0.32 -9.85
C GLU A 144 6.13 -0.94 -9.40
N ALA A 145 4.80 -0.89 -9.45
CA ALA A 145 3.94 -2.04 -9.20
C ALA A 145 2.86 -2.12 -10.29
N MET A 146 2.76 -3.26 -10.99
CA MET A 146 1.76 -3.47 -12.04
C MET A 146 1.75 -2.37 -13.13
N LYS A 147 2.93 -1.88 -13.55
CA LYS A 147 3.14 -0.77 -14.50
C LYS A 147 2.69 0.62 -14.00
N LEU A 148 2.40 0.76 -12.71
CA LEU A 148 2.16 2.04 -12.07
C LEU A 148 3.41 2.49 -11.33
N MET A 149 3.84 3.72 -11.62
CA MET A 149 4.95 4.37 -10.93
C MET A 149 4.41 5.09 -9.70
N ASN A 150 4.48 4.45 -8.54
CA ASN A 150 3.99 5.04 -7.29
C ASN A 150 5.11 5.83 -6.63
N GLU A 151 4.92 7.14 -6.48
CA GLU A 151 5.86 8.00 -5.77
C GLU A 151 5.76 7.73 -4.26
N ILE A 152 6.92 7.59 -3.62
CA ILE A 152 7.03 7.47 -2.17
C ILE A 152 7.50 8.81 -1.64
N GLU A 153 6.65 9.46 -0.85
CA GLU A 153 6.93 10.75 -0.23
C GLU A 153 7.46 10.59 1.20
N SER A 154 8.26 11.56 1.64
CA SER A 154 8.65 11.66 3.04
C SER A 154 7.46 12.10 3.90
N ASP A 155 7.20 11.44 5.02
CA ASP A 155 6.16 11.85 5.98
C ASP A 155 6.66 12.93 6.98
N MET A 156 7.95 13.26 6.94
CA MET A 156 8.57 14.25 7.81
C MET A 156 9.72 15.01 7.16
N ALA A 157 10.11 16.13 7.77
CA ALA A 157 11.30 16.88 7.39
C ALA A 157 12.54 16.38 8.14
N GLY A 158 13.68 16.27 7.46
CA GLY A 158 14.90 15.76 8.04
C GLY A 158 16.03 15.54 7.04
N GLU A 159 17.08 14.83 7.46
CA GLU A 159 18.24 14.49 6.63
C GLU A 159 18.23 13.00 6.28
N ILE A 160 18.49 12.65 5.01
CA ILE A 160 18.63 11.26 4.57
C ILE A 160 19.94 10.68 5.12
N VAL A 161 19.84 9.86 6.15
CA VAL A 161 21.00 9.21 6.77
C VAL A 161 21.40 7.95 6.03
N ARG A 162 20.45 7.22 5.45
CA ARG A 162 20.72 5.97 4.72
C ARG A 162 19.64 5.68 3.71
N ILE A 163 20.05 5.09 2.59
CA ILE A 163 19.19 4.45 1.59
C ILE A 163 19.48 2.95 1.67
N TYR A 164 18.45 2.12 1.86
CA TYR A 164 18.61 0.68 2.11
C TYR A 164 18.53 -0.17 0.84
N VAL A 165 17.96 0.38 -0.23
CA VAL A 165 17.66 -0.35 -1.47
C VAL A 165 18.40 0.29 -2.64
N GLU A 166 18.95 -0.53 -3.53
CA GLU A 166 19.60 -0.06 -4.75
C GLU A 166 18.61 0.10 -5.91
N ASN A 167 18.93 1.00 -6.84
CA ASN A 167 18.11 1.24 -8.02
C ASN A 167 17.87 -0.05 -8.83
N GLY A 168 16.60 -0.33 -9.16
CA GLY A 168 16.16 -1.49 -9.92
C GLY A 168 15.97 -2.77 -9.10
N GLN A 169 16.13 -2.74 -7.78
CA GLN A 169 15.91 -3.91 -6.93
C GLN A 169 14.43 -4.13 -6.59
N PRO A 170 13.98 -5.39 -6.44
CA PRO A 170 12.65 -5.67 -5.92
C PRO A 170 12.55 -5.28 -4.44
N VAL A 171 11.37 -4.81 -4.04
CA VAL A 171 11.03 -4.48 -2.66
C VAL A 171 9.72 -5.11 -2.23
N GLU A 172 9.65 -5.49 -0.95
CA GLU A 172 8.48 -6.08 -0.32
C GLU A 172 7.70 -5.06 0.54
N TYR A 173 6.46 -5.42 0.89
CA TYR A 173 5.65 -4.60 1.80
C TYR A 173 6.31 -4.49 3.17
N GLY A 174 6.45 -3.26 3.67
CA GLY A 174 7.03 -2.97 4.97
C GLY A 174 8.57 -3.02 5.00
N GLU A 175 9.21 -3.27 3.86
CA GLU A 175 10.67 -3.21 3.73
C GLU A 175 11.18 -1.78 3.95
N SER A 176 12.29 -1.62 4.67
CA SER A 176 12.89 -0.32 4.95
C SER A 176 13.52 0.25 3.68
N LEU A 177 13.18 1.49 3.33
CA LEU A 177 13.70 2.17 2.13
C LEU A 177 14.72 3.24 2.51
N PHE A 178 14.37 4.07 3.50
CA PHE A 178 15.20 5.19 3.95
C PHE A 178 15.26 5.28 5.47
N ALA A 179 16.37 5.80 5.99
CA ALA A 179 16.48 6.30 7.36
C ALA A 179 16.64 7.82 7.32
N ILE A 180 15.74 8.53 8.00
CA ILE A 180 15.70 9.98 8.09
C ILE A 180 16.03 10.41 9.51
N ARG A 181 16.99 11.32 9.68
CA ARG A 181 17.21 12.01 10.95
C ARG A 181 16.22 13.18 11.04
N PRO A 182 15.25 13.19 11.97
CA PRO A 182 14.25 14.25 12.04
C PRO A 182 14.89 15.61 12.31
N ALA A 183 14.46 16.64 11.57
CA ALA A 183 14.84 18.01 11.86
C ALA A 183 14.24 18.44 13.22
N ARG A 184 15.09 18.67 14.23
CA ARG A 184 14.61 19.18 15.53
C ARG A 184 14.05 20.58 15.33
N LYS A 185 12.73 20.76 15.51
CA LYS A 185 12.12 22.09 15.63
C LYS A 185 12.70 22.75 16.90
N LYS A 186 13.47 23.82 16.72
CA LYS A 186 13.92 24.69 17.82
C LYS A 186 12.75 25.48 18.39
#